data_AF-A0A7X6T3K8-F1
#
_entry.id   AF-A0A7X6T3K8-F1
#
_cell.length_a   1.000
_cell.length_b   1.000
_cell.length_c   1.000
_cell.angle_alpha   90.00
_cell.angle_beta   90.00
_cell.angle_gamma   90.00
#
_symmetry.space_group_name_H-M   'P 1'
#
loop_
_entity.id
_entity.type
_entity.pdbx_description
1 polymer ?
#
loop_
_entity_poly.entity_id
_entity_poly.type
_entity_poly.pdbx_seq_one_letter_code
_entity_poly.pdbx_strand_id
1 'polypeptide(L)'
;ASDPARPPEVTIFPETSIPIFQHQLDTQIWSDIIGMSSKTNSTFLIGTPLYLPEGVGNYRITNSVIEVDGFSNVADIFSGDGLNMYNKRHLVPFGEFVPLGFKWFVDMMQIPLGNFDSGRDNQQLLTLNDQHFAPNICYEDLFGEELLPQLFPRGTNSSGATILFNISNLAWFGNTIALGQHLEISRMRSLETARPMIRSTNTGATAAIDANGKVVATLPSMQAGFLDVYVQGTQGLTWYAYVSNLPIFILSLVILGLSWFRRPSMTGIKK
;
A
#
# COMPACT_ATOMS: atom_id res chain seq x y z
N ALA A 1 -5.01 -15.45 19.53
CA ALA A 1 -6.47 -15.43 19.76
C ALA A 1 -6.77 -14.07 20.34
N SER A 2 -7.70 -13.34 19.74
CA SER A 2 -8.08 -12.01 20.15
C SER A 2 -8.45 -12.06 21.61
N ASP A 3 -7.91 -11.15 22.42
CA ASP A 3 -8.37 -11.00 23.79
C ASP A 3 -9.70 -10.26 23.71
N PRO A 4 -10.86 -10.91 23.90
CA PRO A 4 -12.14 -10.22 23.87
C PRO A 4 -12.26 -9.17 24.99
N ALA A 5 -11.36 -9.17 25.99
CA ALA A 5 -11.28 -8.14 27.01
C ALA A 5 -10.51 -6.88 26.55
N ARG A 6 -9.81 -6.92 25.40
CA ARG A 6 -9.10 -5.79 24.81
C ARG A 6 -9.31 -5.76 23.30
N PRO A 7 -10.38 -5.09 22.80
CA PRO A 7 -10.56 -4.88 21.38
C PRO A 7 -9.32 -4.18 20.78
N PRO A 8 -8.95 -4.49 19.52
CA PRO A 8 -7.80 -3.86 18.89
C PRO A 8 -8.04 -2.37 18.68
N GLU A 9 -7.03 -1.53 18.90
CA GLU A 9 -7.13 -0.09 18.63
C GLU A 9 -7.35 0.20 17.14
N VAL A 10 -6.81 -0.66 16.25
CA VAL A 10 -7.01 -0.58 14.79
C VAL A 10 -7.31 -1.96 14.22
N THR A 11 -8.30 -2.05 13.34
CA THR A 11 -8.59 -3.23 12.52
C THR A 11 -8.32 -2.92 11.06
N ILE A 12 -7.43 -3.69 10.41
CA ILE A 12 -7.02 -3.47 9.02
C ILE A 12 -7.59 -4.55 8.11
N PHE A 13 -8.48 -4.15 7.20
CA PHE A 13 -9.07 -5.03 6.20
C PHE A 13 -8.23 -5.05 4.91
N PRO A 14 -8.21 -6.17 4.17
CA PRO A 14 -7.49 -6.28 2.90
C PRO A 14 -7.98 -5.32 1.80
N GLU A 15 -7.22 -5.26 0.70
CA GLU A 15 -7.57 -4.53 -0.52
C GLU A 15 -8.94 -4.98 -1.07
N THR A 16 -9.80 -4.01 -1.40
CA THR A 16 -11.13 -4.26 -2.00
C THR A 16 -12.00 -5.21 -1.16
N SER A 17 -11.99 -5.03 0.16
CA SER A 17 -12.87 -5.76 1.09
C SER A 17 -14.34 -5.41 0.89
N ILE A 18 -14.64 -4.17 0.48
CA ILE A 18 -15.94 -3.76 -0.03
C ILE A 18 -15.78 -3.61 -1.55
N PRO A 19 -16.32 -4.52 -2.38
CA PRO A 19 -16.01 -4.57 -3.82
C PRO A 19 -16.93 -3.69 -4.68
N ILE A 20 -17.61 -2.71 -4.07
CA ILE A 20 -18.50 -1.75 -4.74
C ILE A 20 -18.15 -0.33 -4.31
N PHE A 21 -18.56 0.67 -5.09
CA PHE A 21 -18.29 2.05 -4.71
C PHE A 21 -19.04 2.44 -3.44
N GLN A 22 -18.46 3.37 -2.70
CA GLN A 22 -18.93 3.79 -1.39
C GLN A 22 -20.39 4.30 -1.41
N HIS A 23 -20.83 4.92 -2.51
CA HIS A 23 -22.20 5.41 -2.71
C HIS A 23 -23.22 4.33 -3.14
N GLN A 24 -22.74 3.12 -3.50
CA GLN A 24 -23.58 1.99 -3.90
C GLN A 24 -23.88 1.06 -2.72
N LEU A 25 -23.09 1.11 -1.66
CA LEU A 25 -23.34 0.36 -0.43
C LEU A 25 -24.48 1.01 0.36
N ASP A 26 -25.34 0.19 0.95
CA ASP A 26 -26.48 0.65 1.74
C ASP A 26 -26.01 1.54 2.91
N THR A 27 -26.72 2.65 3.13
CA THR A 27 -26.42 3.60 4.22
C THR A 27 -26.51 2.96 5.60
N GLN A 28 -27.39 1.97 5.77
CA GLN A 28 -27.50 1.20 7.00
C GLN A 28 -26.24 0.37 7.25
N ILE A 29 -25.64 -0.23 6.20
CA ILE A 29 -24.39 -1.00 6.35
C ILE A 29 -23.26 -0.09 6.81
N TRP A 30 -23.12 1.10 6.23
CA TRP A 30 -22.15 2.09 6.72
C TRP A 30 -22.40 2.51 8.16
N SER A 31 -23.67 2.73 8.52
CA SER A 31 -24.08 3.06 9.89
C SER A 31 -23.72 1.93 10.87
N ASP A 32 -23.89 0.68 10.45
CA ASP A 32 -23.52 -0.50 11.25
C ASP A 32 -22.00 -0.61 11.40
N ILE A 33 -21.21 -0.34 10.35
CA ILE A 33 -19.75 -0.30 10.40
C ILE A 33 -19.26 0.76 11.39
N ILE A 34 -19.79 1.99 11.30
CA ILE A 34 -19.49 3.08 12.23
C ILE A 34 -19.90 2.70 13.66
N GLY A 35 -21.10 2.12 13.82
CA GLY A 35 -21.60 1.66 15.12
C GLY A 35 -20.73 0.56 15.74
N MET A 36 -20.21 -0.36 14.92
CA MET A 36 -19.26 -1.39 15.37
C MET A 36 -17.95 -0.76 15.84
N SER A 37 -17.37 0.16 15.05
CA SER A 37 -16.16 0.88 15.44
C SER A 37 -16.35 1.65 16.75
N SER A 38 -17.46 2.37 16.90
CA SER A 38 -17.80 3.10 18.12
C SER A 38 -17.92 2.18 19.34
N LYS A 39 -18.59 1.03 19.18
CA LYS A 39 -18.79 0.05 20.26
C LYS A 39 -17.48 -0.61 20.69
N THR A 40 -16.54 -0.83 19.77
CA THR A 40 -15.25 -1.46 20.07
C THR A 40 -14.15 -0.45 20.41
N ASN A 41 -14.41 0.85 20.24
CA ASN A 41 -13.40 1.90 20.32
C ASN A 41 -12.18 1.58 19.43
N SER A 42 -12.45 1.09 18.21
CA SER A 42 -11.45 0.63 17.25
C SER A 42 -11.59 1.40 15.95
N THR A 43 -10.50 1.89 15.39
CA THR A 43 -10.48 2.49 14.05
C THR A 43 -10.38 1.40 12.99
N PHE A 44 -11.20 1.48 11.95
CA PHE A 44 -11.19 0.53 10.84
C PHE A 44 -10.50 1.12 9.62
N LEU A 45 -9.51 0.41 9.08
CA LEU A 45 -8.87 0.74 7.80
C LEU A 45 -9.42 -0.22 6.73
N ILE A 46 -10.24 0.29 5.83
CA ILE A 46 -11.01 -0.52 4.89
C ILE A 46 -10.55 -0.28 3.46
N GLY A 47 -10.06 -1.34 2.80
CA GLY A 47 -9.80 -1.32 1.37
C GLY A 47 -11.08 -1.32 0.55
N THR A 48 -11.27 -0.32 -0.30
CA THR A 48 -12.47 -0.15 -1.13
C THR A 48 -12.15 0.69 -2.38
N PRO A 49 -12.81 0.45 -3.53
CA PRO A 49 -12.76 1.41 -4.61
C PRO A 49 -13.60 2.64 -4.25
N LEU A 50 -13.12 3.83 -4.60
CA LEU A 50 -13.83 5.09 -4.37
C LEU A 50 -14.17 5.79 -5.68
N TYR A 51 -15.37 6.35 -5.74
CA TYR A 51 -15.85 7.24 -6.80
C TYR A 51 -15.86 8.68 -6.27
N LEU A 52 -14.80 9.44 -6.53
CA LEU A 52 -14.52 10.73 -5.91
C LEU A 52 -14.78 11.89 -6.88
N PRO A 53 -15.40 13.00 -6.44
CA PRO A 53 -15.57 14.17 -7.28
C PRO A 53 -14.23 14.83 -7.62
N GLU A 54 -14.05 15.27 -8.87
CA GLU A 54 -12.90 16.05 -9.33
C GLU A 54 -13.34 17.30 -10.10
N GLY A 55 -13.70 18.35 -9.36
CA GLY A 55 -14.24 19.57 -9.95
C GLY A 55 -15.69 19.39 -10.43
N VAL A 56 -16.16 20.29 -11.29
CA VAL A 56 -17.57 20.35 -11.67
C VAL A 56 -17.89 19.28 -12.71
N GLY A 57 -18.65 18.27 -12.32
CA GLY A 57 -19.20 17.24 -13.22
C GLY A 57 -18.24 16.12 -13.62
N ASN A 58 -17.01 16.12 -13.11
CA ASN A 58 -16.04 15.04 -13.34
C ASN A 58 -15.82 14.24 -12.05
N TYR A 59 -15.45 12.97 -12.23
CA TYR A 59 -15.19 12.04 -11.15
C TYR A 59 -13.97 11.21 -11.46
N ARG A 60 -13.33 10.74 -10.39
CA ARG A 60 -12.21 9.82 -10.41
C ARG A 60 -12.59 8.52 -9.75
N ILE A 61 -12.03 7.45 -10.27
CA ILE A 61 -12.17 6.11 -9.71
C ILE A 61 -10.83 5.74 -9.11
N THR A 62 -10.75 5.46 -7.81
CA THR A 62 -9.49 5.15 -7.14
C THR A 62 -9.59 3.83 -6.39
N ASN A 63 -8.48 3.09 -6.31
CA ASN A 63 -8.35 1.94 -5.41
C ASN A 63 -7.76 2.48 -4.10
N SER A 64 -8.49 2.35 -2.99
CA SER A 64 -8.21 3.19 -1.83
C SER A 64 -8.33 2.43 -0.51
N VAL A 65 -7.72 2.99 0.52
CA VAL A 65 -7.98 2.66 1.92
C VAL A 65 -8.67 3.87 2.55
N ILE A 66 -9.79 3.64 3.23
CA ILE A 66 -10.44 4.68 4.04
C ILE A 66 -10.32 4.35 5.52
N GLU A 67 -10.20 5.39 6.34
CA GLU A 67 -10.33 5.33 7.78
C GLU A 67 -11.80 5.51 8.16
N VAL A 68 -12.33 4.60 8.98
CA VAL A 68 -13.69 4.68 9.53
C VAL A 68 -13.61 4.47 11.04
N ASP A 69 -14.10 5.44 11.79
CA ASP A 69 -14.14 5.42 13.24
C ASP A 69 -15.54 5.76 13.79
N GLY A 70 -15.68 5.82 15.11
CA GLY A 70 -16.95 6.19 15.76
C GLY A 70 -17.37 7.66 15.58
N PHE A 71 -16.51 8.52 15.03
CA PHE A 71 -16.79 9.92 14.72
C PHE A 71 -17.11 10.15 13.23
N SER A 72 -16.88 9.13 12.41
CA SER A 72 -17.16 9.16 10.98
C SER A 72 -18.65 9.32 10.69
N ASN A 73 -18.97 9.99 9.60
CA ASN A 73 -20.34 10.23 9.17
C ASN A 73 -20.59 9.62 7.79
N VAL A 74 -21.77 9.03 7.60
CA VAL A 74 -22.16 8.37 6.34
C VAL A 74 -22.14 9.36 5.17
N ALA A 75 -22.52 10.62 5.37
CA ALA A 75 -22.52 11.63 4.30
C ALA A 75 -21.10 11.93 3.77
N ASP A 76 -20.11 11.93 4.66
CA ASP A 76 -18.70 12.16 4.30
C ASP A 76 -18.16 10.93 3.55
N ILE A 77 -18.48 9.72 4.03
CA ILE A 77 -18.17 8.47 3.32
C ILE A 77 -18.74 8.47 1.92
N PHE A 78 -20.01 8.85 1.74
CA PHE A 78 -20.66 8.87 0.43
C PHE A 78 -20.05 9.90 -0.51
N SER A 79 -19.84 11.13 -0.01
CA SER A 79 -19.34 12.24 -0.82
C SER A 79 -17.85 12.11 -1.16
N GLY A 80 -17.09 11.39 -0.33
CA GLY A 80 -15.64 11.37 -0.40
C GLY A 80 -14.98 12.63 0.16
N ASP A 81 -15.76 13.59 0.66
CA ASP A 81 -15.27 14.84 1.23
C ASP A 81 -14.95 14.67 2.71
N GLY A 82 -13.86 15.29 3.17
CA GLY A 82 -13.40 15.19 4.56
C GLY A 82 -12.94 13.81 5.03
N LEU A 83 -12.90 12.80 4.14
CA LEU A 83 -12.44 11.45 4.48
C LEU A 83 -10.92 11.36 4.59
N ASN A 84 -10.46 10.79 5.71
CA ASN A 84 -9.10 10.30 5.83
C ASN A 84 -8.93 9.06 4.95
N MET A 85 -8.16 9.19 3.89
CA MET A 85 -8.00 8.13 2.90
C MET A 85 -6.60 8.13 2.29
N TYR A 86 -6.23 6.99 1.72
CA TYR A 86 -5.12 6.85 0.80
C TYR A 86 -5.58 6.19 -0.49
N ASN A 87 -5.24 6.80 -1.61
CA ASN A 87 -5.50 6.31 -2.95
C ASN A 87 -4.22 5.70 -3.52
N LYS A 88 -4.30 4.50 -4.05
CA LYS A 88 -3.20 3.77 -4.69
C LYS A 88 -2.56 4.64 -5.76
N ARG A 89 -1.26 4.84 -5.67
CA ARG A 89 -0.50 5.70 -6.58
C ARG A 89 0.03 4.92 -7.76
N HIS A 90 0.68 3.78 -7.49
CA HIS A 90 1.25 2.93 -8.53
C HIS A 90 0.23 1.88 -8.97
N LEU A 91 -0.31 2.06 -10.18
CA LEU A 91 -1.37 1.22 -10.74
C LEU A 91 -0.80 0.06 -11.55
N VAL A 92 -1.44 -1.11 -11.47
CA VAL A 92 -1.08 -2.30 -12.26
C VAL A 92 -1.45 -2.10 -13.73
N PRO A 93 -0.49 -2.13 -14.67
CA PRO A 93 -0.77 -2.09 -16.10
C PRO A 93 -1.65 -3.27 -16.52
N PHE A 94 -2.66 -3.01 -17.36
CA PHE A 94 -3.62 -4.02 -17.83
C PHE A 94 -4.45 -4.70 -16.73
N GLY A 95 -4.47 -4.15 -15.52
CA GLY A 95 -5.43 -4.52 -14.48
C GLY A 95 -6.24 -3.31 -14.02
N GLU A 96 -5.53 -2.20 -13.78
CA GLU A 96 -6.11 -0.97 -13.22
C GLU A 96 -6.08 0.21 -14.20
N PHE A 97 -5.24 0.15 -15.24
CA PHE A 97 -5.25 1.13 -16.33
C PHE A 97 -4.74 0.51 -17.64
N VAL A 98 -5.01 1.20 -18.76
CA VAL A 98 -4.50 0.82 -20.09
C VAL A 98 -3.31 1.69 -20.49
N PRO A 99 -2.12 1.13 -20.69
CA PRO A 99 -0.98 1.88 -21.22
C PRO A 99 -1.28 2.53 -22.58
N LEU A 100 -0.75 3.73 -22.80
CA LEU A 100 -0.96 4.49 -24.03
C LEU A 100 -0.51 3.65 -25.25
N GLY A 101 -1.39 3.55 -26.25
CA GLY A 101 -1.13 2.77 -27.47
C GLY A 101 -1.50 1.28 -27.39
N PHE A 102 -1.98 0.78 -26.26
CA PHE A 102 -2.33 -0.65 -26.07
C PHE A 102 -3.83 -0.93 -25.97
N LYS A 103 -4.70 0.04 -26.28
CA LYS A 103 -6.16 -0.17 -26.27
C LYS A 103 -6.60 -1.30 -27.19
N TRP A 104 -5.96 -1.43 -28.36
CA TRP A 104 -6.22 -2.51 -29.32
C TRP A 104 -5.97 -3.91 -28.71
N PHE A 105 -4.98 -4.06 -27.83
CA PHE A 105 -4.64 -5.33 -27.21
C PHE A 105 -5.70 -5.72 -26.17
N VAL A 106 -6.14 -4.75 -25.37
CA VAL A 106 -7.21 -4.94 -24.39
C VAL A 106 -8.52 -5.32 -25.07
N ASP A 107 -8.86 -4.63 -26.18
CA ASP A 107 -10.08 -4.90 -26.94
C ASP A 107 -10.06 -6.26 -27.62
N MET A 108 -8.90 -6.67 -28.15
CA MET A 108 -8.69 -8.01 -28.70
C MET A 108 -8.85 -9.10 -27.64
N MET A 109 -8.30 -8.88 -26.44
CA MET A 109 -8.26 -9.86 -25.36
C MET A 109 -9.52 -9.84 -24.46
N GLN A 110 -10.46 -8.93 -24.71
CA GLN A 110 -11.69 -8.73 -23.93
C GLN A 110 -11.44 -8.64 -22.41
N ILE A 111 -10.35 -8.00 -22.02
CA ILE A 111 -9.95 -7.93 -20.61
C ILE A 111 -10.89 -6.98 -19.87
N PRO A 112 -11.63 -7.43 -18.82
CA PRO A 112 -12.47 -6.55 -18.02
C PRO A 112 -11.56 -5.70 -17.12
N LEU A 113 -11.28 -4.47 -17.54
CA LEU A 113 -10.41 -3.55 -16.81
C LEU A 113 -11.20 -2.58 -15.95
N GLY A 114 -10.67 -2.29 -14.76
CA GLY A 114 -10.94 -1.02 -14.10
C GLY A 114 -10.20 0.09 -14.84
N ASN A 115 -10.81 1.28 -14.92
CA ASN A 115 -10.10 2.49 -15.32
C ASN A 115 -9.91 3.33 -14.07
N PHE A 116 -8.92 2.95 -13.26
CA PHE A 116 -8.57 3.65 -12.03
C PHE A 116 -7.60 4.79 -12.32
N ASP A 117 -7.73 5.85 -11.53
CA ASP A 117 -6.87 7.02 -11.51
C ASP A 117 -5.82 6.88 -10.41
N SER A 118 -4.58 7.27 -10.70
CA SER A 118 -3.48 7.23 -9.73
C SER A 118 -3.69 8.22 -8.59
N GLY A 119 -3.53 7.78 -7.36
CA GLY A 119 -3.47 8.63 -6.17
C GLY A 119 -2.48 9.79 -6.31
N ARG A 120 -2.73 10.87 -5.56
CA ARG A 120 -1.85 12.05 -5.59
C ARG A 120 -0.52 11.77 -4.91
N ASP A 121 0.49 12.57 -5.22
CA ASP A 121 1.72 12.60 -4.43
C ASP A 121 1.45 13.19 -3.04
N ASN A 122 2.28 12.78 -2.07
CA ASN A 122 2.27 13.31 -0.72
C ASN A 122 0.89 13.25 0.00
N GLN A 123 0.15 12.16 -0.21
CA GLN A 123 -1.06 11.86 0.55
C GLN A 123 -0.78 11.78 2.05
N GLN A 124 -1.80 12.13 2.86
CA GLN A 124 -1.69 12.15 4.30
C GLN A 124 -1.47 10.73 4.86
N LEU A 125 -0.71 10.67 5.95
CA LEU A 125 -0.57 9.43 6.73
C LEU A 125 -1.82 9.25 7.58
N LEU A 126 -2.26 8.00 7.74
CA LEU A 126 -3.33 7.69 8.67
C LEU A 126 -2.74 7.73 10.09
N THR A 127 -3.38 8.46 11.00
CA THR A 127 -2.80 8.75 12.32
C THR A 127 -3.69 8.21 13.42
N LEU A 128 -3.10 7.40 14.30
CA LEU A 128 -3.75 6.94 15.52
C LEU A 128 -2.82 7.22 16.69
N ASN A 129 -3.28 8.04 17.63
CA ASN A 129 -2.47 8.49 18.77
C ASN A 129 -1.12 9.09 18.31
N ASP A 130 0.00 8.49 18.71
CA ASP A 130 1.37 8.88 18.34
C ASP A 130 1.93 8.07 17.16
N GLN A 131 1.11 7.20 16.55
CA GLN A 131 1.49 6.35 15.44
C GLN A 131 1.00 6.92 14.11
N HIS A 132 1.88 6.91 13.11
CA HIS A 132 1.62 7.39 11.76
C HIS A 132 1.81 6.24 10.77
N PHE A 133 0.72 5.80 10.19
CA PHE A 133 0.66 4.67 9.28
C PHE A 133 0.86 5.16 7.84
N ALA A 134 1.87 4.59 7.17
CA ALA A 134 2.10 4.77 5.74
C ALA A 134 1.46 3.62 4.94
N PRO A 135 0.28 3.85 4.35
CA PRO A 135 -0.34 2.90 3.45
C PRO A 135 0.50 2.66 2.20
N ASN A 136 0.41 1.44 1.72
CA ASN A 136 0.72 1.04 0.35
C ASN A 136 -0.23 -0.11 -0.03
N ILE A 137 -0.71 -0.12 -1.27
CA ILE A 137 -1.75 -1.04 -1.73
C ILE A 137 -1.15 -2.02 -2.74
N CYS A 138 -1.41 -3.30 -2.53
CA CYS A 138 -1.03 -4.39 -3.41
C CYS A 138 0.48 -4.41 -3.65
N TYR A 139 0.88 -4.27 -4.91
CA TYR A 139 2.25 -4.34 -5.37
C TYR A 139 3.05 -3.03 -5.24
N GLU A 140 2.51 -1.98 -4.62
CA GLU A 140 3.24 -0.74 -4.35
C GLU A 140 4.51 -0.97 -3.51
N ASP A 141 4.52 -2.01 -2.68
CA ASP A 141 5.70 -2.41 -1.89
C ASP A 141 6.87 -2.94 -2.73
N LEU A 142 6.66 -3.26 -4.01
CA LEU A 142 7.76 -3.57 -4.94
C LEU A 142 8.62 -2.34 -5.23
N PHE A 143 8.05 -1.13 -5.13
CA PHE A 143 8.73 0.14 -5.44
C PHE A 143 9.19 0.83 -4.15
N GLY A 144 10.34 0.43 -3.62
CA GLY A 144 10.81 0.89 -2.31
C GLY A 144 11.02 2.40 -2.24
N GLU A 145 11.51 2.97 -3.34
CA GLU A 145 11.82 4.39 -3.52
C GLU A 145 10.57 5.25 -3.45
N GLU A 146 9.43 4.68 -3.84
CA GLU A 146 8.12 5.31 -3.79
C GLU A 146 7.55 5.40 -2.38
N LEU A 147 8.01 4.55 -1.47
CA LEU A 147 7.60 4.56 -0.06
C LEU A 147 8.40 5.56 0.78
N LEU A 148 9.65 5.87 0.37
CA LEU A 148 10.57 6.71 1.15
C LEU A 148 10.01 8.10 1.51
N PRO A 149 9.31 8.84 0.61
CA PRO A 149 8.78 10.17 0.95
C PRO A 149 7.76 10.18 2.09
N GLN A 150 7.18 9.03 2.45
CA GLN A 150 6.25 8.90 3.58
C GLN A 150 6.98 8.89 4.93
N LEU A 151 8.28 8.58 4.96
CA LEU A 151 9.09 8.51 6.18
C LEU A 151 9.53 9.88 6.70
N PHE A 152 9.43 10.92 5.88
CA PHE A 152 9.90 12.26 6.22
C PHE A 152 8.76 13.09 6.82
N PRO A 153 9.03 13.82 7.91
CA PRO A 153 8.14 14.87 8.41
C PRO A 153 7.73 15.86 7.30
N ARG A 154 6.44 16.20 7.25
CA ARG A 154 5.87 17.17 6.31
C ARG A 154 5.37 18.40 7.07
N GLY A 155 6.31 19.25 7.49
CA GLY A 155 6.04 20.52 8.17
C GLY A 155 6.41 20.53 9.66
N THR A 156 6.32 21.72 10.26
CA THR A 156 6.59 21.95 11.68
C THR A 156 5.57 21.19 12.54
N ASN A 157 6.04 20.28 13.41
CA ASN A 157 5.23 19.41 14.28
C ASN A 157 4.54 18.21 13.61
N SER A 158 5.01 17.78 12.44
CA SER A 158 4.61 16.49 11.87
C SER A 158 5.71 15.45 12.12
N SER A 159 5.30 14.19 12.29
CA SER A 159 6.22 13.06 12.22
C SER A 159 6.10 12.42 10.85
N GLY A 160 7.19 11.80 10.38
CA GLY A 160 7.08 10.85 9.28
C GLY A 160 6.39 9.56 9.74
N ALA A 161 6.13 8.66 8.81
CA ALA A 161 5.54 7.36 9.12
C ALA A 161 6.35 6.63 10.19
N THR A 162 5.64 6.01 11.14
CA THR A 162 6.20 5.14 12.20
C THR A 162 5.93 3.67 11.95
N ILE A 163 4.93 3.36 11.12
CA ILE A 163 4.52 2.01 10.74
C ILE A 163 4.21 2.02 9.23
N LEU A 164 4.70 1.02 8.50
CA LEU A 164 4.20 0.75 7.15
C LEU A 164 2.99 -0.18 7.25
N PHE A 165 2.01 -0.03 6.38
CA PHE A 165 1.04 -1.12 6.22
C PHE A 165 0.68 -1.36 4.77
N ASN A 166 0.66 -2.64 4.41
CA ASN A 166 0.31 -3.11 3.09
C ASN A 166 -1.07 -3.78 3.15
N ILE A 167 -1.99 -3.37 2.27
CA ILE A 167 -3.21 -4.15 2.04
C ILE A 167 -3.19 -4.72 0.64
N SER A 168 -3.50 -6.01 0.46
CA SER A 168 -3.36 -6.68 -0.84
C SER A 168 -4.45 -7.70 -1.13
N ASN A 169 -4.82 -7.83 -2.39
CA ASN A 169 -5.62 -8.93 -2.90
C ASN A 169 -4.81 -9.78 -3.89
N LEU A 170 -4.31 -10.91 -3.41
CA LEU A 170 -3.48 -11.83 -4.20
C LEU A 170 -4.26 -13.01 -4.80
N ALA A 171 -5.60 -12.93 -4.86
CA ALA A 171 -6.42 -14.03 -5.35
C ALA A 171 -6.09 -14.41 -6.81
N TRP A 172 -5.66 -13.42 -7.61
CA TRP A 172 -5.25 -13.58 -9.01
C TRP A 172 -4.07 -14.53 -9.21
N PHE A 173 -3.18 -14.68 -8.23
CA PHE A 173 -2.00 -15.53 -8.33
C PHE A 173 -2.23 -16.98 -7.89
N GLY A 174 -3.38 -17.29 -7.30
CA GLY A 174 -3.66 -18.59 -6.70
C GLY A 174 -2.62 -18.99 -5.65
N ASN A 175 -2.56 -20.29 -5.34
CA ASN A 175 -1.56 -20.82 -4.42
C ASN A 175 -0.22 -21.10 -5.14
N THR A 176 0.50 -20.03 -5.48
CA THR A 176 1.80 -20.09 -6.17
C THR A 176 2.90 -19.40 -5.38
N ILE A 177 4.15 -19.48 -5.87
CA ILE A 177 5.31 -18.85 -5.25
C ILE A 177 5.18 -17.32 -5.11
N ALA A 178 4.31 -16.69 -5.91
CA ALA A 178 4.07 -15.26 -5.89
C ALA A 178 3.62 -14.77 -4.49
N LEU A 179 2.82 -15.58 -3.77
CA LEU A 179 2.37 -15.24 -2.41
C LEU A 179 3.54 -15.09 -1.44
N GLY A 180 4.51 -16.02 -1.52
CA GLY A 180 5.71 -16.00 -0.69
C GLY A 180 6.69 -14.90 -1.12
N GLN A 181 6.88 -14.70 -2.43
CA GLN A 181 7.74 -13.64 -2.97
C GLN A 181 7.26 -12.25 -2.54
N HIS A 182 5.94 -12.02 -2.56
CA HIS A 182 5.39 -10.73 -2.14
C HIS A 182 5.63 -10.44 -0.66
N LEU A 183 5.52 -11.46 0.21
CA LEU A 183 5.90 -11.33 1.62
C LEU A 183 7.39 -10.99 1.78
N GLU A 184 8.29 -11.65 1.05
CA GLU A 184 9.73 -11.35 1.11
C GLU A 184 10.05 -9.91 0.68
N ILE A 185 9.32 -9.39 -0.31
CA ILE A 185 9.44 -7.98 -0.72
C ILE A 185 8.99 -7.04 0.41
N SER A 186 7.84 -7.29 1.04
CA SER A 186 7.37 -6.53 2.20
C SER A 186 8.39 -6.55 3.36
N ARG A 187 9.07 -7.68 3.58
CA ARG A 187 10.16 -7.80 4.57
C ARG A 187 11.33 -6.89 4.24
N MET A 188 11.74 -6.83 2.97
CA MET A 188 12.81 -5.94 2.52
C MET A 188 12.46 -4.47 2.77
N ARG A 189 11.21 -4.05 2.47
CA ARG A 189 10.75 -2.68 2.75
C ARG A 189 10.83 -2.32 4.23
N SER A 190 10.49 -3.25 5.12
CA SER A 190 10.59 -3.05 6.57
C SER A 190 12.05 -2.85 7.00
N LEU A 191 12.96 -3.69 6.50
CA LEU A 191 14.40 -3.60 6.76
C LEU A 191 15.03 -2.30 6.23
N GLU A 192 14.71 -1.91 4.99
CA GLU A 192 15.24 -0.72 4.34
C GLU A 192 14.85 0.58 5.05
N THR A 193 13.64 0.62 5.61
CA THR A 193 13.07 1.82 6.22
C THR A 193 13.19 1.83 7.73
N ALA A 194 13.64 0.73 8.33
CA ALA A 194 13.58 0.48 9.77
C ALA A 194 12.19 0.80 10.34
N ARG A 195 11.14 0.37 9.63
CA ARG A 195 9.74 0.47 10.05
C ARG A 195 9.13 -0.91 10.16
N PRO A 196 8.40 -1.22 11.24
CA PRO A 196 7.57 -2.42 11.23
C PRO A 196 6.51 -2.29 10.14
N MET A 197 6.11 -3.43 9.58
CA MET A 197 5.04 -3.49 8.60
C MET A 197 3.92 -4.42 9.05
N ILE A 198 2.68 -3.93 8.94
CA ILE A 198 1.49 -4.75 9.05
C ILE A 198 0.98 -5.06 7.66
N ARG A 199 0.77 -6.33 7.34
CA ARG A 199 0.32 -6.78 6.04
C ARG A 199 -1.01 -7.49 6.18
N SER A 200 -2.07 -6.94 5.57
CA SER A 200 -3.42 -7.51 5.57
C SER A 200 -3.81 -7.93 4.16
N THR A 201 -4.03 -9.23 3.95
CA THR A 201 -4.28 -9.77 2.61
C THR A 201 -5.50 -10.65 2.56
N ASN A 202 -6.17 -10.70 1.40
CA ASN A 202 -7.33 -11.55 1.18
C ASN A 202 -6.95 -13.04 1.15
N THR A 203 -6.05 -13.44 0.25
CA THR A 203 -5.63 -14.85 0.06
C THR A 203 -4.13 -15.08 0.30
N GLY A 204 -3.35 -14.01 0.44
CA GLY A 204 -1.91 -14.07 0.65
C GLY A 204 -1.52 -14.33 2.11
N ALA A 205 -0.24 -14.17 2.40
CA ALA A 205 0.22 -14.15 3.78
C ALA A 205 -0.15 -12.82 4.44
N THR A 206 -1.05 -12.89 5.42
CA THR A 206 -1.31 -11.80 6.37
C THR A 206 -0.30 -11.90 7.50
N ALA A 207 0.47 -10.85 7.76
CA ALA A 207 1.65 -10.95 8.61
C ALA A 207 1.98 -9.63 9.31
N ALA A 208 2.68 -9.75 10.44
CA ALA A 208 3.38 -8.64 11.07
C ALA A 208 4.89 -8.85 10.90
N ILE A 209 5.57 -7.78 10.50
CA ILE A 209 7.00 -7.75 10.22
C ILE A 209 7.62 -6.68 11.11
N ASP A 210 8.69 -7.02 11.83
CA ASP A 210 9.40 -6.03 12.65
C ASP A 210 10.28 -5.09 11.80
N ALA A 211 10.84 -4.06 12.43
CA ALA A 211 11.71 -3.08 11.77
C ALA A 211 13.03 -3.67 11.21
N ASN A 212 13.36 -4.93 11.51
CA ASN A 212 14.51 -5.64 10.96
C ASN A 212 14.13 -6.58 9.81
N GLY A 213 12.87 -6.54 9.35
CA GLY A 213 12.38 -7.41 8.29
C GLY A 213 12.12 -8.85 8.73
N LYS A 214 12.03 -9.13 10.04
CA LYS A 214 11.66 -10.46 10.56
C LYS A 214 10.14 -10.57 10.67
N VAL A 215 9.58 -11.65 10.14
CA VAL A 215 8.16 -11.99 10.35
C VAL A 215 7.99 -12.43 11.80
N VAL A 216 7.22 -11.66 12.57
CA VAL A 216 6.96 -11.92 14.00
C VAL A 216 5.66 -12.67 14.24
N ALA A 217 4.70 -12.54 13.31
CA ALA A 217 3.46 -13.29 13.31
C ALA A 217 2.93 -13.44 11.88
N THR A 218 2.25 -14.55 11.59
CA THR A 218 1.69 -14.81 10.26
C THR A 218 0.42 -15.66 10.36
N LEU A 219 -0.56 -15.34 9.53
CA LEU A 219 -1.72 -16.18 9.24
C LEU A 219 -1.44 -16.89 7.89
N PRO A 220 -1.62 -18.22 7.81
CA PRO A 220 -1.38 -18.95 6.56
C PRO A 220 -2.21 -18.42 5.39
N SER A 221 -1.61 -18.38 4.21
CA SER A 221 -2.30 -18.05 2.96
C SER A 221 -3.47 -18.99 2.69
N MET A 222 -4.45 -18.52 1.91
CA MET A 222 -5.64 -19.27 1.50
C MET A 222 -6.51 -19.77 2.67
N GLN A 223 -6.41 -19.14 3.84
CA GLN A 223 -7.22 -19.46 5.02
C GLN A 223 -7.96 -18.22 5.52
N ALA A 224 -9.25 -18.36 5.77
CA ALA A 224 -10.04 -17.32 6.42
C ALA A 224 -9.63 -17.23 7.90
N GLY A 225 -9.36 -16.03 8.38
CA GLY A 225 -8.98 -15.78 9.75
C GLY A 225 -8.61 -14.34 10.00
N PHE A 226 -8.18 -14.07 11.23
CA PHE A 226 -7.65 -12.78 11.66
C PHE A 226 -6.33 -13.01 12.38
N LEU A 227 -5.49 -11.98 12.41
CA LEU A 227 -4.17 -12.02 13.04
C LEU A 227 -4.05 -10.85 14.03
N ASP A 228 -4.16 -11.13 15.33
CA ASP A 228 -3.95 -10.12 16.37
C ASP A 228 -2.48 -9.98 16.70
N VAL A 229 -2.00 -8.75 16.69
CA VAL A 229 -0.61 -8.42 16.96
C VAL A 229 -0.51 -7.11 17.72
N TYR A 230 0.53 -6.99 18.54
CA TYR A 230 0.96 -5.71 19.09
C TYR A 230 2.14 -5.23 18.25
N VAL A 231 2.04 -4.02 17.72
CA VAL A 231 3.08 -3.41 16.90
C VAL A 231 3.40 -2.04 17.47
N GLN A 232 4.68 -1.80 17.74
CA GLN A 232 5.20 -0.51 18.16
C GLN A 232 5.90 0.13 16.98
N GLY A 233 5.44 1.31 16.56
CA GLY A 233 6.12 2.06 15.50
C GLY A 233 7.49 2.57 15.94
N THR A 234 8.34 2.80 14.95
CA THR A 234 9.72 3.24 15.13
C THR A 234 9.93 4.62 14.52
N GLN A 235 10.97 5.31 14.98
CA GLN A 235 11.36 6.64 14.50
C GLN A 235 12.81 6.64 14.02
N GLY A 236 13.23 7.76 13.44
CA GLY A 236 14.55 7.91 12.80
C GLY A 236 14.55 7.47 11.34
N LEU A 237 15.63 7.76 10.63
CA LEU A 237 15.76 7.46 9.21
C LEU A 237 17.01 6.60 8.99
N THR A 238 16.86 5.53 8.21
CA THR A 238 18.00 4.72 7.79
C THR A 238 18.85 5.50 6.79
N TRP A 239 20.10 5.09 6.59
CA TRP A 239 20.93 5.66 5.55
C TRP A 239 20.29 5.51 4.16
N TYR A 240 19.71 4.34 3.87
CA TYR A 240 18.99 4.10 2.62
C TYR A 240 17.80 5.06 2.44
N ALA A 241 17.05 5.39 3.49
CA ALA A 241 15.95 6.35 3.39
C ALA A 241 16.41 7.73 2.89
N TYR A 242 17.63 8.16 3.23
CA TYR A 242 18.19 9.44 2.78
C TYR A 242 18.72 9.42 1.34
N VAL A 243 19.43 8.35 0.96
CA VAL A 243 20.17 8.33 -0.32
C VAL A 243 19.50 7.48 -1.39
N SER A 244 18.52 6.65 -1.02
CA SER A 244 17.84 5.70 -1.89
C SER A 244 18.86 4.87 -2.69
N ASN A 245 18.60 4.62 -3.98
CA ASN A 245 19.47 3.85 -4.88
C ASN A 245 20.67 4.64 -5.44
N LEU A 246 20.85 5.91 -5.05
CA LEU A 246 21.93 6.75 -5.56
C LEU A 246 23.33 6.09 -5.47
N PRO A 247 23.71 5.43 -4.35
CA PRO A 247 25.01 4.77 -4.26
C PRO A 247 25.20 3.67 -5.31
N ILE A 248 24.15 2.90 -5.60
CA ILE A 248 24.17 1.83 -6.61
C ILE A 248 24.26 2.43 -8.01
N PHE A 249 23.54 3.52 -8.30
CA PHE A 249 23.67 4.21 -9.59
C PHE A 249 25.07 4.76 -9.82
N ILE A 250 25.67 5.40 -8.81
CA ILE A 250 27.06 5.90 -8.89
C ILE A 250 28.02 4.74 -9.14
N LEU A 251 27.93 3.66 -8.38
CA LEU A 251 28.78 2.49 -8.55
C LEU A 251 28.63 1.88 -9.95
N SER A 252 27.39 1.76 -10.44
CA SER A 252 27.10 1.22 -11.77
C SER A 252 27.72 2.09 -12.88
N LEU A 253 27.63 3.41 -12.78
CA LEU A 253 28.25 4.34 -13.73
C LEU A 253 29.78 4.26 -13.71
N VAL A 254 30.39 4.11 -12.53
CA VAL A 254 31.85 3.92 -12.41
C VAL A 254 32.28 2.62 -13.09
N ILE A 255 31.56 1.51 -12.86
CA ILE A 255 31.86 0.21 -13.49
C ILE A 255 31.74 0.31 -15.02
N LEU A 256 30.68 0.96 -15.52
CA LEU A 256 30.48 1.18 -16.96
C LEU A 256 31.58 2.05 -17.56
N GLY A 257 31.95 3.14 -16.88
CA GLY A 257 33.05 4.01 -17.30
C GLY A 257 34.38 3.28 -17.39
N LEU A 258 34.76 2.55 -16.33
CA LEU A 258 35.99 1.74 -16.31
C LEU A 258 35.99 0.66 -17.40
N SER A 259 34.85 0.03 -17.66
CA SER A 259 34.70 -0.97 -18.72
C SER A 259 34.86 -0.35 -20.11
N TRP A 260 34.37 0.87 -20.31
CA TRP A 260 34.53 1.62 -21.56
C TRP A 260 36.01 1.94 -21.84
N PHE A 261 36.74 2.42 -20.83
CA PHE A 261 38.18 2.74 -20.97
C PHE A 261 39.05 1.49 -21.15
N ARG A 262 38.59 0.32 -20.70
CA ARG A 262 39.28 -0.96 -20.88
C ARG A 262 38.87 -1.73 -22.14
N ARG A 263 38.03 -1.15 -23.01
CA ARG A 263 37.69 -1.80 -24.29
C ARG A 263 38.97 -2.00 -25.12
N PRO A 264 39.31 -3.23 -25.52
CA PRO A 264 40.40 -3.46 -26.44
C PRO A 264 40.14 -2.68 -27.73
N SER A 265 41.13 -1.90 -28.18
CA SER A 265 41.05 -1.24 -29.47
C SER A 265 40.79 -2.29 -30.55
N MET A 266 39.69 -2.17 -31.32
CA MET A 266 39.41 -3.03 -32.48
C MET A 266 40.36 -2.75 -33.67
N THR A 267 41.59 -2.31 -33.43
CA THR A 267 42.62 -2.05 -34.46
C THR A 267 43.43 -3.30 -34.83
N GLY A 268 42.83 -4.50 -34.76
CA GLY A 268 43.53 -5.78 -34.92
C GLY A 268 42.96 -6.76 -35.94
N ILE A 269 41.81 -6.51 -36.57
CA ILE A 269 41.32 -7.36 -37.67
C ILE A 269 41.73 -6.71 -39.00
N LYS A 270 43.01 -6.83 -39.34
CA LYS A 270 43.43 -6.72 -40.74
C LYS A 270 43.12 -8.06 -41.42
N LYS A 271 42.28 -8.00 -42.46
CA LYS A 271 42.09 -9.08 -43.44
C LYS A 271 43.41 -9.49 -44.08
#